data_AF-A0A3A8H6H8-F1
#
_entry.id   AF-A0A3A8H6H8-F1
#
_cell.length_a   1.000
_cell.length_b   1.000
_cell.length_c   1.000
_cell.angle_alpha   90.00
_cell.angle_beta   90.00
_cell.angle_gamma   90.00
#
_symmetry.space_group_name_H-M   'P 1'
#
loop_
_entity.id
_entity.type
_entity.pdbx_description
1 polymer ?
#
loop_
_entity_poly.entity_id
_entity_poly.type
_entity_poly.pdbx_seq_one_letter_code
_entity_poly.pdbx_strand_id
1 'polypeptide(L)'
;MTPGVPTLLLLLTGAGTPRGLPHEREAVMGLAAESGRPTSPTAQAPRYEPGDTVESVVSPGERFLIHFTRQGKHAVPAADADGNGVPDFVELVGRTYERVATFYVDLGFRLPPDDTNPAGDDGGDGRFDVYLVDFAGIGDGSFRQETCLDGVTRCTGYMLQENDFAGYNYPSDAEAVEILASHEFFHAVQAAYRPGLGGIASEGTAVWATERFEPALDDLERFTRGYMLTPDSPLVLDPAGPGVTFTYGAGLFFQFLCEHYGDGALLALLEESVRQPEARWPVLLDTRLRRDFASSFDAAFARFATWNLGTGARATPGFGYARGEGYAQVTTAAAALPTTNERVRVAAAASQIFEVPGGASFVGASFEPEPGIDPATVHLVLAAVTDDAVLRVVTVDGPEALRARVAADDATRVMVAVVDGRMEGLGRYGRLCIAATGQASSCAPLEETDAGTDAGTGDPGTVDAGRPVDPIDDPRTPSDDGGCQASGGPLSGALVALLLGGGLRARRRSRAR
;
A
#
# COMPACT_ATOMS: atom_id res chain seq x y z
N MET A 1 -49.92 0.66 30.71
CA MET A 1 -49.88 2.11 31.00
C MET A 1 -48.41 2.50 31.05
N THR A 2 -48.03 3.43 30.19
CA THR A 2 -46.71 4.09 29.99
C THR A 2 -46.20 4.81 31.25
N PRO A 3 -44.96 5.36 31.35
CA PRO A 3 -43.96 5.74 30.31
C PRO A 3 -42.52 5.21 30.61
N GLY A 4 -41.46 5.30 29.80
CA GLY A 4 -41.05 6.26 28.77
C GLY A 4 -39.87 7.09 29.30
N VAL A 5 -38.62 6.70 29.00
CA VAL A 5 -37.40 7.49 29.27
C VAL A 5 -36.66 7.70 27.94
N PRO A 6 -36.43 8.95 27.50
CA PRO A 6 -35.76 9.22 26.23
C PRO A 6 -34.23 9.19 26.43
N THR A 7 -33.55 8.37 25.64
CA THR A 7 -32.08 8.40 25.54
C THR A 7 -31.69 9.59 24.68
N LEU A 8 -31.07 10.58 25.31
CA LEU A 8 -30.48 11.76 24.71
C LEU A 8 -29.22 11.33 23.93
N LEU A 9 -29.30 11.37 22.60
CA LEU A 9 -28.17 11.15 21.70
C LEU A 9 -27.26 12.39 21.76
N LEU A 10 -26.10 12.27 22.42
CA LEU A 10 -25.05 13.29 22.34
C LEU A 10 -24.38 13.21 20.95
N LEU A 11 -24.69 14.17 20.10
CA LEU A 11 -23.93 14.48 18.89
C LEU A 11 -22.59 15.10 19.28
N LEU A 12 -21.53 14.28 19.30
CA LEU A 12 -20.16 14.77 19.26
C LEU A 12 -19.89 15.25 17.83
N THR A 13 -19.95 16.57 17.66
CA THR A 13 -19.39 17.27 16.51
C THR A 13 -17.93 17.58 16.84
N GLY A 14 -16.99 17.11 16.01
CA GLY A 14 -15.57 17.42 16.20
C GLY A 14 -14.65 16.73 15.21
N ALA A 15 -13.93 17.57 14.45
CA ALA A 15 -12.84 17.30 13.51
C ALA A 15 -13.22 16.64 12.19
N GLY A 16 -13.05 17.41 11.09
CA GLY A 16 -13.32 17.00 9.73
C GLY A 16 -12.56 15.72 9.38
N THR A 17 -13.31 14.73 8.93
CA THR A 17 -12.77 13.61 8.18
C THR A 17 -12.05 14.17 6.94
N PRO A 18 -10.84 13.68 6.61
CA PRO A 18 -10.36 13.77 5.23
C PRO A 18 -11.50 13.24 4.35
N ARG A 19 -11.93 14.02 3.35
CA ARG A 19 -12.86 13.48 2.36
C ARG A 19 -12.08 12.39 1.65
N GLY A 20 -12.46 11.13 1.88
CA GLY A 20 -11.86 9.98 1.20
C GLY A 20 -11.90 10.17 -0.31
N LEU A 21 -10.88 9.65 -0.99
CA LEU A 21 -10.77 9.74 -2.43
C LEU A 21 -11.96 8.99 -3.09
N PRO A 22 -12.47 9.43 -4.25
CA PRO A 22 -13.68 8.85 -4.83
C PRO A 22 -13.58 7.35 -5.13
N HIS A 23 -12.40 6.83 -5.53
CA HIS A 23 -12.17 5.39 -5.69
C HIS A 23 -12.40 4.56 -4.41
N GLU A 24 -12.27 5.15 -3.20
CA GLU A 24 -12.56 4.43 -1.94
C GLU A 24 -14.02 3.93 -1.85
N ARG A 25 -14.94 4.52 -2.62
CA ARG A 25 -16.38 4.29 -2.45
C ARG A 25 -16.91 3.08 -3.19
N GLU A 26 -16.16 2.55 -4.16
CA GLU A 26 -16.61 1.46 -5.03
C GLU A 26 -15.99 0.10 -4.71
N ALA A 27 -15.15 0.00 -3.65
CA ALA A 27 -14.58 -1.26 -3.18
C ALA A 27 -15.66 -2.24 -2.66
N VAL A 28 -16.40 -2.83 -3.60
CA VAL A 28 -17.43 -3.84 -3.40
C VAL A 28 -17.21 -4.90 -4.47
N MET A 29 -16.75 -6.06 -4.00
CA MET A 29 -16.70 -7.37 -4.66
C MET A 29 -16.86 -7.36 -6.18
N GLY A 30 -15.77 -7.68 -6.89
CA GLY A 30 -15.78 -8.08 -8.29
C GLY A 30 -16.73 -9.25 -8.52
N LEU A 31 -17.99 -8.93 -8.80
CA LEU A 31 -18.91 -9.81 -9.49
C LEU A 31 -18.41 -9.87 -10.94
N ALA A 32 -18.35 -11.08 -11.49
CA ALA A 32 -18.24 -11.22 -12.94
C ALA A 32 -19.31 -10.34 -13.58
N ALA A 33 -18.96 -9.58 -14.62
CA ALA A 33 -19.89 -8.77 -15.36
C ALA A 33 -20.94 -9.69 -15.99
N GLU A 34 -22.06 -9.90 -15.29
CA GLU A 34 -23.17 -10.70 -15.78
C GLU A 34 -23.87 -10.03 -16.97
N SER A 35 -23.56 -8.76 -17.27
CA SER A 35 -24.13 -8.05 -18.42
C SER A 35 -23.18 -7.06 -19.09
N GLY A 36 -22.58 -7.48 -20.21
CA GLY A 36 -22.07 -6.64 -21.31
C GLY A 36 -21.00 -5.58 -21.01
N ARG A 37 -20.39 -5.07 -22.07
CA ARG A 37 -19.48 -3.91 -22.03
C ARG A 37 -20.25 -2.60 -22.05
N PRO A 38 -19.65 -1.45 -21.67
CA PRO A 38 -20.34 -0.15 -21.57
C PRO A 38 -21.06 0.34 -22.84
N THR A 39 -20.70 -0.20 -24.00
CA THR A 39 -21.36 0.02 -25.30
C THR A 39 -22.68 -0.75 -25.45
N SER A 40 -22.89 -1.77 -24.61
CA SER A 40 -24.08 -2.61 -24.61
C SER A 40 -25.26 -1.94 -23.87
N PRO A 41 -26.47 -1.93 -24.47
CA PRO A 41 -27.66 -1.38 -23.80
C PRO A 41 -28.04 -2.09 -22.49
N THR A 42 -27.55 -3.31 -22.28
CA THR A 42 -27.81 -4.11 -21.07
C THR A 42 -26.71 -3.98 -20.01
N ALA A 43 -25.69 -3.16 -20.25
CA ALA A 43 -24.58 -3.02 -19.32
C ALA A 43 -25.00 -2.43 -17.97
N GLN A 44 -24.30 -2.83 -16.90
CA GLN A 44 -24.44 -2.15 -15.61
C GLN A 44 -23.90 -0.71 -15.73
N ALA A 45 -24.49 0.23 -15.00
CA ALA A 45 -23.91 1.57 -14.89
C ALA A 45 -22.60 1.54 -14.06
N PRO A 46 -21.62 2.41 -14.35
CA PRO A 46 -21.65 3.41 -15.43
C PRO A 46 -21.46 2.78 -16.82
N ARG A 47 -22.23 3.27 -17.80
CA ARG A 47 -22.23 2.83 -19.21
C ARG A 47 -22.63 3.99 -20.11
N TYR A 48 -22.39 3.89 -21.41
CA TYR A 48 -22.88 4.88 -22.38
C TYR A 48 -24.40 4.84 -22.52
N GLU A 49 -24.98 5.98 -22.90
CA GLU A 49 -26.40 6.07 -23.19
C GLU A 49 -26.70 5.55 -24.61
N PRO A 50 -27.87 4.97 -24.89
CA PRO A 50 -28.19 4.39 -26.21
C PRO A 50 -28.10 5.35 -27.42
N GLY A 51 -28.07 6.66 -27.17
CA GLY A 51 -27.94 7.69 -28.21
C GLY A 51 -26.52 8.25 -28.38
N ASP A 52 -25.56 7.82 -27.55
CA ASP A 52 -24.20 8.31 -27.60
C ASP A 52 -23.47 7.76 -28.83
N THR A 53 -22.65 8.62 -29.44
CA THR A 53 -21.70 8.20 -30.47
C THR A 53 -20.37 7.89 -29.78
N VAL A 54 -20.07 6.61 -29.65
CA VAL A 54 -18.82 6.12 -29.07
C VAL A 54 -17.77 6.01 -30.16
N GLU A 55 -16.63 6.64 -29.92
CA GLU A 55 -15.41 6.57 -30.73
C GLU A 55 -14.37 5.74 -29.98
N SER A 56 -13.42 5.16 -30.72
CA SER A 56 -12.32 4.39 -30.13
C SER A 56 -10.99 4.74 -30.78
N VAL A 57 -9.91 4.76 -30.00
CA VAL A 57 -8.55 4.95 -30.49
C VAL A 57 -7.61 3.89 -29.92
N VAL A 58 -6.74 3.36 -30.77
CA VAL A 58 -5.71 2.40 -30.35
C VAL A 58 -4.58 3.17 -29.67
N SER A 59 -4.15 2.70 -28.50
CA SER A 59 -3.02 3.27 -27.78
C SER A 59 -1.71 3.12 -28.58
N PRO A 60 -0.69 3.97 -28.35
CA PRO A 60 0.54 3.93 -29.14
C PRO A 60 1.32 2.60 -29.09
N GLY A 61 1.17 1.80 -28.03
CA GLY A 61 1.78 0.46 -27.91
C GLY A 61 0.88 -0.68 -28.38
N GLU A 62 -0.28 -0.34 -28.96
CA GLU A 62 -1.31 -1.25 -29.49
C GLU A 62 -1.87 -2.28 -28.48
N ARG A 63 -1.63 -2.11 -27.17
CA ARG A 63 -2.17 -3.00 -26.13
C ARG A 63 -3.59 -2.64 -25.70
N PHE A 64 -3.99 -1.39 -25.88
CA PHE A 64 -5.26 -0.86 -25.39
C PHE A 64 -6.11 -0.27 -26.51
N LEU A 65 -7.42 -0.36 -26.35
CA LEU A 65 -8.40 0.36 -27.14
C LEU A 65 -9.19 1.28 -26.19
N ILE A 66 -9.04 2.60 -26.41
CA ILE A 66 -9.66 3.61 -25.54
C ILE A 66 -10.96 4.07 -26.18
N HIS A 67 -12.08 3.84 -25.50
CA HIS A 67 -13.42 4.22 -25.93
C HIS A 67 -13.85 5.51 -25.23
N PHE A 68 -14.46 6.43 -25.97
CA PHE A 68 -14.88 7.72 -25.45
C PHE A 68 -16.03 8.32 -26.28
N THR A 69 -16.66 9.38 -25.76
CA THR A 69 -17.60 10.20 -26.54
C THR A 69 -17.12 11.65 -26.60
N ARG A 70 -17.57 12.41 -27.60
CA ARG A 70 -17.31 13.87 -27.72
C ARG A 70 -18.48 14.74 -27.28
N GLN A 71 -19.62 14.12 -27.00
CA GLN A 71 -20.88 14.79 -26.71
C GLN A 71 -21.65 13.99 -25.67
N GLY A 72 -22.63 14.66 -25.05
CA GLY A 72 -23.45 14.06 -24.01
C GLY A 72 -22.75 14.05 -22.66
N LYS A 73 -23.23 13.17 -21.79
CA LYS A 73 -22.81 13.07 -20.39
C LYS A 73 -21.38 12.54 -20.23
N HIS A 74 -20.97 11.63 -21.12
CA HIS A 74 -19.67 10.94 -21.09
C HIS A 74 -18.59 11.65 -21.91
N ALA A 75 -18.83 12.91 -22.28
CA ALA A 75 -17.95 13.63 -23.18
C ALA A 75 -16.58 13.91 -22.51
N VAL A 76 -15.50 13.49 -23.16
CA VAL A 76 -14.15 13.85 -22.72
C VAL A 76 -13.84 15.32 -23.03
N PRO A 77 -12.83 15.94 -22.39
CA PRO A 77 -12.37 17.28 -22.74
C PRO A 77 -12.03 17.40 -24.24
N ALA A 78 -12.60 18.40 -24.92
CA ALA A 78 -12.53 18.51 -26.39
C ALA A 78 -11.21 19.09 -26.94
N ALA A 79 -10.22 19.34 -26.08
CA ALA A 79 -8.91 19.86 -26.51
C ALA A 79 -8.19 18.83 -27.38
N ASP A 80 -7.64 19.28 -28.51
CA ASP A 80 -6.84 18.53 -29.47
C ASP A 80 -5.80 19.53 -30.00
N ALA A 81 -4.70 19.67 -29.27
CA ALA A 81 -3.75 20.76 -29.48
C ALA A 81 -2.89 20.56 -30.73
N ASP A 82 -2.65 19.32 -31.14
CA ASP A 82 -1.87 18.97 -32.32
C ASP A 82 -2.73 18.80 -33.59
N GLY A 83 -4.05 18.75 -33.45
CA GLY A 83 -5.02 18.67 -34.53
C GLY A 83 -5.04 17.31 -35.21
N ASN A 84 -4.63 16.25 -34.50
CA ASN A 84 -4.58 14.89 -35.04
C ASN A 84 -5.96 14.21 -35.08
N GLY A 85 -6.98 14.85 -34.51
CA GLY A 85 -8.36 14.37 -34.48
C GLY A 85 -8.70 13.55 -33.24
N VAL A 86 -7.77 13.31 -32.32
CA VAL A 86 -7.98 12.60 -31.05
C VAL A 86 -7.85 13.61 -29.90
N PRO A 87 -8.79 13.67 -28.94
CA PRO A 87 -8.64 14.60 -27.84
C PRO A 87 -7.38 14.31 -26.98
N ASP A 88 -6.66 15.34 -26.57
CA ASP A 88 -5.39 15.26 -25.81
C ASP A 88 -5.53 14.38 -24.56
N PHE A 89 -6.69 14.43 -23.89
CA PHE A 89 -7.01 13.61 -22.72
C PHE A 89 -7.08 12.12 -23.05
N VAL A 90 -7.69 11.75 -24.18
CA VAL A 90 -7.79 10.34 -24.62
C VAL A 90 -6.41 9.79 -24.94
N GLU A 91 -5.55 10.59 -25.57
CA GLU A 91 -4.17 10.19 -25.82
C GLU A 91 -3.35 10.04 -24.53
N LEU A 92 -3.55 10.94 -23.56
CA LEU A 92 -2.94 10.86 -22.24
C LEU A 92 -3.32 9.55 -21.56
N VAL A 93 -4.60 9.18 -21.56
CA VAL A 93 -5.09 7.88 -21.06
C VAL A 93 -4.36 6.74 -21.75
N GLY A 94 -4.39 6.70 -23.09
CA GLY A 94 -3.74 5.64 -23.86
C GLY A 94 -2.23 5.52 -23.56
N ARG A 95 -1.50 6.64 -23.52
CA ARG A 95 -0.06 6.64 -23.19
C ARG A 95 0.23 6.18 -21.76
N THR A 96 -0.61 6.55 -20.79
CA THR A 96 -0.40 6.18 -19.39
C THR A 96 -0.66 4.70 -19.15
N TYR A 97 -1.74 4.11 -19.68
CA TYR A 97 -1.97 2.66 -19.60
C TYR A 97 -0.84 1.86 -20.22
N GLU A 98 -0.27 2.33 -21.33
CA GLU A 98 0.92 1.71 -21.95
C GLU A 98 2.16 1.73 -21.05
N ARG A 99 2.40 2.85 -20.36
CA ARG A 99 3.50 2.98 -19.39
C ARG A 99 3.29 2.04 -18.21
N VAL A 100 2.10 2.01 -17.63
CA VAL A 100 1.74 1.15 -16.50
C VAL A 100 1.87 -0.33 -16.86
N ALA A 101 1.36 -0.75 -18.03
CA ALA A 101 1.46 -2.13 -18.47
C ALA A 101 2.91 -2.57 -18.67
N THR A 102 3.74 -1.71 -19.29
CA THR A 102 5.17 -1.96 -19.46
C THR A 102 5.85 -2.10 -18.09
N PHE A 103 5.54 -1.20 -17.16
CA PHE A 103 6.07 -1.22 -15.81
C PHE A 103 5.75 -2.54 -15.07
N TYR A 104 4.51 -3.02 -15.12
CA TYR A 104 4.15 -4.29 -14.47
C TYR A 104 4.81 -5.51 -15.13
N VAL A 105 4.99 -5.50 -16.45
CA VAL A 105 5.75 -6.54 -17.15
C VAL A 105 7.22 -6.53 -16.71
N ASP A 106 7.83 -5.35 -16.56
CA ASP A 106 9.23 -5.21 -16.12
C ASP A 106 9.43 -5.70 -14.68
N LEU A 107 8.39 -5.63 -13.83
CA LEU A 107 8.36 -6.24 -12.50
C LEU A 107 8.10 -7.76 -12.53
N GLY A 108 7.83 -8.34 -13.69
CA GLY A 108 7.59 -9.77 -13.88
C GLY A 108 6.13 -10.21 -13.72
N PHE A 109 5.18 -9.27 -13.60
CA PHE A 109 3.77 -9.61 -13.56
C PHE A 109 3.23 -10.03 -14.93
N ARG A 110 2.21 -10.89 -14.92
CA ARG A 110 1.42 -11.23 -16.09
C ARG A 110 0.38 -10.14 -16.33
N LEU A 111 0.26 -9.71 -17.57
CA LEU A 111 -0.88 -8.92 -18.00
C LEU A 111 -2.15 -9.80 -18.12
N PRO A 112 -3.34 -9.22 -18.02
CA PRO A 112 -4.59 -9.92 -18.30
C PRO A 112 -4.55 -10.60 -19.70
N PRO A 113 -5.26 -11.71 -19.89
CA PRO A 113 -5.35 -12.34 -21.21
C PRO A 113 -5.93 -11.37 -22.26
N ASP A 114 -5.58 -11.61 -23.52
CA ASP A 114 -6.12 -10.82 -24.63
C ASP A 114 -7.64 -10.99 -24.79
N ASP A 115 -8.24 -10.01 -25.45
CA ASP A 115 -9.68 -9.92 -25.70
C ASP A 115 -10.10 -10.65 -27.00
N THR A 116 -9.42 -11.76 -27.31
CA THR A 116 -9.76 -12.57 -28.50
C THR A 116 -10.74 -13.71 -28.22
N ASN A 117 -11.10 -13.96 -26.95
CA ASN A 117 -11.75 -15.21 -26.56
C ASN A 117 -13.30 -15.11 -26.42
N PRO A 118 -14.06 -15.84 -27.25
CA PRO A 118 -15.30 -15.40 -27.93
C PRO A 118 -16.59 -15.62 -27.12
N ALA A 119 -16.58 -15.37 -25.82
CA ALA A 119 -17.78 -15.52 -24.99
C ALA A 119 -18.57 -14.21 -24.85
N GLY A 120 -18.83 -13.47 -25.94
CA GLY A 120 -19.71 -12.29 -25.88
C GLY A 120 -19.36 -11.18 -26.86
N ASP A 121 -19.71 -9.95 -26.46
CA ASP A 121 -19.27 -8.68 -27.04
C ASP A 121 -18.02 -8.24 -26.28
N ASP A 122 -16.89 -8.84 -26.65
CA ASP A 122 -15.63 -8.87 -25.89
C ASP A 122 -14.53 -8.00 -26.54
N GLY A 123 -14.91 -6.92 -27.23
CA GLY A 123 -13.97 -5.99 -27.89
C GLY A 123 -13.35 -6.56 -29.18
N GLY A 124 -13.10 -7.86 -29.21
CA GLY A 124 -12.96 -8.69 -30.42
C GLY A 124 -11.72 -8.45 -31.27
N ASP A 125 -10.81 -7.57 -30.85
CA ASP A 125 -9.58 -7.22 -31.57
C ASP A 125 -8.29 -7.59 -30.80
N GLY A 126 -8.43 -8.24 -29.64
CA GLY A 126 -7.34 -8.70 -28.79
C GLY A 126 -6.70 -7.62 -27.90
N ARG A 127 -7.14 -6.35 -28.00
CA ARG A 127 -6.65 -5.27 -27.14
C ARG A 127 -7.49 -5.15 -25.88
N PHE A 128 -6.86 -4.73 -24.79
CA PHE A 128 -7.57 -4.49 -23.54
C PHE A 128 -8.37 -3.20 -23.63
N ASP A 129 -9.68 -3.28 -23.40
CA ASP A 129 -10.56 -2.11 -23.51
C ASP A 129 -10.51 -1.20 -22.27
N VAL A 130 -10.48 0.12 -22.52
CA VAL A 130 -10.63 1.17 -21.51
C VAL A 130 -11.78 2.08 -21.92
N TYR A 131 -12.81 2.16 -21.10
CA TYR A 131 -14.01 2.96 -21.35
C TYR A 131 -14.02 4.22 -20.48
N LEU A 132 -14.04 5.38 -21.15
CA LEU A 132 -14.14 6.69 -20.50
C LEU A 132 -15.62 7.04 -20.30
N VAL A 133 -16.09 6.98 -19.06
CA VAL A 133 -17.49 7.17 -18.67
C VAL A 133 -17.61 8.10 -17.46
N ASP A 134 -18.80 8.67 -17.24
CA ASP A 134 -19.07 9.63 -16.16
C ASP A 134 -19.60 8.86 -14.96
N PHE A 135 -18.83 8.84 -13.88
CA PHE A 135 -19.17 8.22 -12.60
C PHE A 135 -20.01 9.14 -11.71
N ALA A 136 -20.33 10.36 -12.18
CA ALA A 136 -21.20 11.33 -11.51
C ALA A 136 -20.73 11.69 -10.08
N GLY A 137 -19.42 11.70 -9.83
CA GLY A 137 -18.83 12.02 -8.53
C GLY A 137 -18.97 10.93 -7.46
N ILE A 138 -19.35 9.70 -7.84
CA ILE A 138 -19.57 8.59 -6.90
C ILE A 138 -18.37 7.64 -6.83
N GLY A 139 -17.72 7.39 -7.96
CA GLY A 139 -16.45 6.68 -8.12
C GLY A 139 -15.64 7.37 -9.21
N ASP A 140 -14.52 6.82 -9.64
CA ASP A 140 -13.66 7.40 -10.68
C ASP A 140 -12.94 6.37 -11.54
N GLY A 141 -12.92 5.10 -11.14
CA GLY A 141 -12.40 3.99 -11.92
C GLY A 141 -12.91 2.65 -11.41
N SER A 142 -12.87 1.64 -12.27
CA SER A 142 -13.20 0.25 -11.89
C SER A 142 -12.69 -0.74 -12.93
N PHE A 143 -11.98 -1.79 -12.49
CA PHE A 143 -11.83 -3.01 -13.29
C PHE A 143 -13.10 -3.88 -13.24
N ARG A 144 -13.60 -4.29 -14.40
CA ARG A 144 -14.75 -5.21 -14.53
C ARG A 144 -14.32 -6.53 -15.11
N GLN A 145 -14.22 -7.54 -14.23
CA GLN A 145 -13.94 -8.92 -14.64
C GLN A 145 -15.10 -9.50 -15.46
N GLU A 146 -14.80 -10.23 -16.52
CA GLU A 146 -15.80 -10.91 -17.35
C GLU A 146 -15.75 -12.43 -17.14
N THR A 147 -14.79 -13.12 -17.76
CA THR A 147 -14.69 -14.58 -17.75
C THR A 147 -13.30 -15.04 -17.36
N CYS A 148 -13.20 -16.25 -16.80
CA CYS A 148 -11.92 -16.88 -16.47
C CYS A 148 -11.63 -18.01 -17.45
N LEU A 149 -10.47 -17.94 -18.11
CA LEU A 149 -10.08 -18.90 -19.14
C LEU A 149 -9.76 -20.28 -18.55
N ASP A 150 -9.24 -20.30 -17.32
CA ASP A 150 -8.81 -21.51 -16.63
C ASP A 150 -9.56 -21.65 -15.29
N GLY A 151 -10.89 -21.74 -15.38
CA GLY A 151 -11.79 -21.97 -14.24
C GLY A 151 -11.93 -20.76 -13.33
N VAL A 152 -11.01 -20.60 -12.38
CA VAL A 152 -10.96 -19.47 -11.42
C VAL A 152 -9.68 -18.64 -11.57
N THR A 153 -8.96 -18.83 -12.67
CA THR A 153 -7.68 -18.19 -12.95
C THR A 153 -7.64 -17.65 -14.37
N ARG A 154 -6.73 -16.71 -14.63
CA ARG A 154 -6.57 -16.04 -15.93
C ARG A 154 -7.89 -15.45 -16.42
N CYS A 155 -8.40 -14.48 -15.68
CA CYS A 155 -9.65 -13.82 -15.97
C CYS A 155 -9.44 -12.57 -16.82
N THR A 156 -10.31 -12.41 -17.83
CA THR A 156 -10.40 -11.25 -18.70
C THR A 156 -11.33 -10.20 -18.10
N GLY A 157 -11.35 -9.01 -18.69
CA GLY A 157 -12.22 -7.92 -18.30
C GLY A 157 -11.86 -6.64 -19.03
N TYR A 158 -12.45 -5.53 -18.59
CA TYR A 158 -12.22 -4.20 -19.14
C TYR A 158 -12.09 -3.15 -18.04
N MET A 159 -11.53 -1.99 -18.39
CA MET A 159 -11.45 -0.83 -17.49
C MET A 159 -12.61 0.12 -17.71
N LEU A 160 -13.12 0.68 -16.61
CA LEU A 160 -13.88 1.91 -16.58
C LEU A 160 -13.01 2.99 -15.94
N GLN A 161 -13.05 4.20 -16.49
CA GLN A 161 -12.38 5.37 -15.90
C GLN A 161 -13.21 6.62 -16.15
N GLU A 162 -13.17 7.55 -15.20
CA GLU A 162 -13.80 8.87 -15.28
C GLU A 162 -13.36 9.62 -16.55
N ASN A 163 -14.32 10.24 -17.25
CA ASN A 163 -14.11 10.80 -18.59
C ASN A 163 -13.48 12.20 -18.59
N ASP A 164 -13.60 12.98 -17.51
CA ASP A 164 -13.07 14.35 -17.47
C ASP A 164 -12.57 14.84 -16.11
N PHE A 165 -12.75 14.05 -15.05
CA PHE A 165 -12.44 14.37 -13.66
C PHE A 165 -13.05 15.70 -13.16
N ALA A 166 -14.08 16.22 -13.83
CA ALA A 166 -14.73 17.45 -13.44
C ALA A 166 -15.47 17.27 -12.10
N GLY A 167 -15.08 18.08 -11.11
CA GLY A 167 -15.64 18.00 -9.75
C GLY A 167 -14.92 17.02 -8.82
N TYR A 168 -13.84 16.39 -9.30
CA TYR A 168 -12.92 15.60 -8.49
C TYR A 168 -11.80 16.50 -7.96
N ASN A 169 -11.18 16.10 -6.84
CA ASN A 169 -10.12 16.89 -6.18
C ASN A 169 -8.72 16.34 -6.51
N TYR A 170 -8.48 15.99 -7.77
CA TYR A 170 -7.13 15.66 -8.24
C TYR A 170 -6.34 16.94 -8.53
N PRO A 171 -5.00 16.95 -8.30
CA PRO A 171 -4.19 18.12 -8.62
C PRO A 171 -4.10 18.40 -10.13
N SER A 172 -4.20 17.35 -10.96
CA SER A 172 -4.33 17.45 -12.41
C SER A 172 -4.95 16.18 -12.99
N ASP A 173 -5.48 16.28 -14.22
CA ASP A 173 -5.96 15.12 -14.99
C ASP A 173 -4.84 14.09 -15.21
N ALA A 174 -3.59 14.52 -15.40
CA ALA A 174 -2.45 13.63 -15.56
C ALA A 174 -2.21 12.77 -14.31
N GLU A 175 -2.19 13.39 -13.14
CA GLU A 175 -2.05 12.64 -11.87
C GLU A 175 -3.26 11.73 -11.62
N ALA A 176 -4.48 12.18 -11.95
CA ALA A 176 -5.68 11.36 -11.82
C ALA A 176 -5.61 10.09 -12.68
N VAL A 177 -5.20 10.24 -13.96
CA VAL A 177 -5.01 9.13 -14.89
C VAL A 177 -3.87 8.22 -14.41
N GLU A 178 -2.75 8.75 -13.90
CA GLU A 178 -1.64 7.94 -13.39
C GLU A 178 -2.05 7.11 -12.16
N ILE A 179 -2.78 7.70 -11.20
CA ILE A 179 -3.31 6.98 -10.04
C ILE A 179 -4.26 5.86 -10.49
N LEU A 180 -5.27 6.18 -11.30
CA LEU A 180 -6.27 5.18 -11.67
C LEU A 180 -5.73 4.12 -12.61
N ALA A 181 -4.94 4.50 -13.61
CA ALA A 181 -4.35 3.51 -14.51
C ALA A 181 -3.44 2.55 -13.74
N SER A 182 -2.64 3.04 -12.77
CA SER A 182 -1.82 2.13 -11.96
C SER A 182 -2.66 1.30 -10.99
N HIS A 183 -3.60 1.89 -10.25
CA HIS A 183 -4.46 1.17 -9.29
C HIS A 183 -5.37 0.14 -9.97
N GLU A 184 -6.22 0.61 -10.88
CA GLU A 184 -7.31 -0.18 -11.44
C GLU A 184 -6.78 -1.23 -12.44
N PHE A 185 -5.74 -0.92 -13.21
CA PHE A 185 -5.11 -1.93 -14.07
C PHE A 185 -4.38 -3.01 -13.25
N PHE A 186 -3.95 -2.71 -12.01
CA PHE A 186 -3.40 -3.75 -11.14
C PHE A 186 -4.45 -4.78 -10.72
N HIS A 187 -5.74 -4.41 -10.64
CA HIS A 187 -6.82 -5.40 -10.50
C HIS A 187 -6.93 -6.34 -11.70
N ALA A 188 -6.72 -5.83 -12.93
CA ALA A 188 -6.64 -6.67 -14.12
C ALA A 188 -5.41 -7.60 -14.08
N VAL A 189 -4.27 -7.12 -13.58
CA VAL A 189 -3.08 -7.96 -13.31
C VAL A 189 -3.40 -9.04 -12.27
N GLN A 190 -4.06 -8.72 -11.16
CA GLN A 190 -4.49 -9.73 -10.17
C GLN A 190 -5.39 -10.79 -10.81
N ALA A 191 -6.34 -10.38 -11.65
CA ALA A 191 -7.25 -11.26 -12.37
C ALA A 191 -6.54 -12.18 -13.36
N ALA A 192 -5.40 -11.77 -13.92
CA ALA A 192 -4.53 -12.62 -14.75
C ALA A 192 -3.96 -13.84 -13.98
N TYR A 193 -3.91 -13.75 -12.65
CA TYR A 193 -3.56 -14.86 -11.76
C TYR A 193 -4.83 -15.50 -11.20
N ARG A 194 -5.39 -14.90 -10.15
CA ARG A 194 -6.59 -15.37 -9.47
C ARG A 194 -7.28 -14.18 -8.80
N PRO A 195 -8.53 -13.87 -9.17
CA PRO A 195 -9.31 -12.83 -8.50
C PRO A 195 -9.77 -13.27 -7.10
N GLY A 196 -10.30 -12.34 -6.32
CA GLY A 196 -10.93 -12.69 -5.04
C GLY A 196 -9.93 -13.11 -3.95
N LEU A 197 -8.82 -12.38 -3.82
CA LEU A 197 -7.88 -12.55 -2.70
C LEU A 197 -8.43 -12.02 -1.36
N GLY A 198 -9.59 -11.37 -1.35
CA GLY A 198 -10.15 -10.62 -0.23
C GLY A 198 -9.91 -9.13 -0.40
N GLY A 199 -10.72 -8.30 0.26
CA GLY A 199 -10.68 -6.84 0.08
C GLY A 199 -9.32 -6.25 0.44
N ILE A 200 -8.74 -6.66 1.57
CA ILE A 200 -7.44 -6.14 2.04
C ILE A 200 -6.32 -6.43 1.04
N ALA A 201 -6.25 -7.65 0.50
CA ALA A 201 -5.20 -7.99 -0.46
C ALA A 201 -5.45 -7.39 -1.84
N SER A 202 -6.71 -7.34 -2.28
CA SER A 202 -7.10 -6.77 -3.57
C SER A 202 -6.80 -5.27 -3.61
N GLU A 203 -7.39 -4.48 -2.73
CA GLU A 203 -7.21 -3.02 -2.72
C GLU A 203 -5.82 -2.66 -2.21
N GLY A 204 -5.33 -3.31 -1.15
CA GLY A 204 -4.04 -2.96 -0.56
C GLY A 204 -2.88 -3.17 -1.54
N THR A 205 -2.91 -4.20 -2.38
CA THR A 205 -1.88 -4.36 -3.41
C THR A 205 -2.10 -3.45 -4.62
N ALA A 206 -3.32 -2.99 -4.90
CA ALA A 206 -3.56 -1.96 -5.92
C ALA A 206 -3.05 -0.58 -5.48
N VAL A 207 -3.25 -0.19 -4.21
CA VAL A 207 -2.64 1.02 -3.61
C VAL A 207 -1.12 0.91 -3.54
N TRP A 208 -0.57 -0.29 -3.26
CA TRP A 208 0.88 -0.49 -3.39
C TRP A 208 1.36 -0.24 -4.82
N ALA A 209 0.58 -0.64 -5.82
CA ALA A 209 0.97 -0.52 -7.21
C ALA A 209 1.07 0.95 -7.66
N THR A 210 0.23 1.84 -7.14
CA THR A 210 0.32 3.29 -7.41
C THR A 210 1.62 3.88 -6.87
N GLU A 211 1.92 3.62 -5.59
CA GLU A 211 3.17 4.04 -4.93
C GLU A 211 4.41 3.48 -5.64
N ARG A 212 4.33 2.21 -6.07
CA ARG A 212 5.46 1.56 -6.71
C ARG A 212 5.70 2.05 -8.14
N PHE A 213 4.64 2.43 -8.86
CA PHE A 213 4.70 2.96 -10.23
C PHE A 213 5.25 4.39 -10.26
N GLU A 214 4.68 5.30 -9.47
CA GLU A 214 5.11 6.70 -9.39
C GLU A 214 5.00 7.20 -7.95
N PRO A 215 6.10 7.12 -7.17
CA PRO A 215 6.11 7.56 -5.77
C PRO A 215 5.66 9.02 -5.61
N ALA A 216 5.88 9.89 -6.60
CA ALA A 216 5.50 11.30 -6.52
C ALA A 216 3.97 11.55 -6.42
N LEU A 217 3.12 10.54 -6.65
CA LEU A 217 1.66 10.67 -6.55
C LEU A 217 1.15 10.82 -5.11
N ASP A 218 1.95 10.40 -4.12
CA ASP A 218 1.62 10.37 -2.68
C ASP A 218 0.27 9.69 -2.37
N ASP A 219 -0.08 8.67 -3.14
CA ASP A 219 -1.39 8.03 -3.06
C ASP A 219 -1.49 7.15 -1.80
N LEU A 220 -0.52 6.26 -1.60
CA LEU A 220 -0.42 5.45 -0.38
C LEU A 220 -0.37 6.31 0.89
N GLU A 221 0.38 7.42 0.88
CA GLU A 221 0.51 8.37 1.99
C GLU A 221 -0.86 8.86 2.47
N ARG A 222 -1.74 9.22 1.53
CA ARG A 222 -3.11 9.68 1.82
C ARG A 222 -3.95 8.60 2.51
N PHE A 223 -3.65 7.33 2.27
CA PHE A 223 -4.36 6.18 2.84
C PHE A 223 -3.80 5.63 4.13
N THR A 224 -2.48 5.74 4.38
CA THR A 224 -1.80 5.09 5.52
C THR A 224 -2.49 5.32 6.85
N ARG A 225 -3.11 6.50 7.04
CA ARG A 225 -3.87 6.84 8.25
C ARG A 225 -5.01 5.87 8.56
N GLY A 226 -5.66 5.30 7.54
CA GLY A 226 -6.77 4.37 7.71
C GLY A 226 -6.38 3.10 8.49
N TYR A 227 -5.21 2.55 8.23
CA TYR A 227 -4.66 1.43 9.02
C TYR A 227 -4.06 1.91 10.35
N MET A 228 -3.27 2.98 10.31
CA MET A 228 -2.50 3.49 11.47
C MET A 228 -3.36 4.00 12.63
N LEU A 229 -4.64 4.27 12.41
CA LEU A 229 -5.59 4.61 13.46
C LEU A 229 -6.02 3.43 14.33
N THR A 230 -6.10 2.24 13.73
CA THR A 230 -6.61 1.04 14.38
C THR A 230 -5.66 -0.12 14.14
N PRO A 231 -4.38 -0.01 14.57
CA PRO A 231 -3.39 -1.07 14.40
C PRO A 231 -3.73 -2.33 15.21
N ASP A 232 -4.74 -2.25 16.08
CA ASP A 232 -5.34 -3.33 16.85
C ASP A 232 -6.46 -4.09 16.12
N SER A 233 -6.84 -3.63 14.93
CA SER A 233 -7.75 -4.35 14.04
C SER A 233 -7.01 -5.43 13.23
N PRO A 234 -7.61 -6.61 13.03
CA PRO A 234 -6.94 -7.70 12.29
C PRO A 234 -6.69 -7.33 10.82
N LEU A 235 -5.43 -7.39 10.39
CA LEU A 235 -5.06 -7.23 8.98
C LEU A 235 -5.60 -8.38 8.10
N VAL A 236 -5.88 -9.53 8.70
CA VAL A 236 -6.29 -10.75 7.98
C VAL A 236 -7.81 -10.91 7.87
N LEU A 237 -8.59 -9.95 8.34
CA LEU A 237 -10.04 -9.99 8.31
C LEU A 237 -10.58 -8.72 7.65
N ASP A 238 -11.26 -8.88 6.51
CA ASP A 238 -11.91 -7.75 5.85
C ASP A 238 -12.94 -7.10 6.80
N PRO A 239 -12.88 -5.77 7.00
CA PRO A 239 -13.76 -5.09 7.93
C PRO A 239 -15.22 -5.15 7.46
N ALA A 240 -16.16 -5.32 8.38
CA ALA A 240 -17.58 -5.23 8.07
C ALA A 240 -18.04 -3.75 8.00
N GLY A 241 -18.77 -3.36 6.94
CA GLY A 241 -19.26 -1.99 6.76
C GLY A 241 -18.29 -1.10 5.97
N PRO A 242 -18.38 0.25 6.06
CA PRO A 242 -17.56 1.18 5.26
C PRO A 242 -16.11 1.28 5.79
N GLY A 243 -15.44 0.13 5.96
CA GLY A 243 -14.04 0.00 6.36
C GLY A 243 -13.05 0.18 5.21
N VAL A 244 -13.49 0.80 4.10
CA VAL A 244 -12.68 1.04 2.90
C VAL A 244 -11.35 1.74 3.25
N THR A 245 -11.38 2.77 4.09
CA THR A 245 -10.14 3.45 4.53
C THR A 245 -9.11 2.52 5.19
N PHE A 246 -9.54 1.53 5.98
CA PHE A 246 -8.63 0.55 6.57
C PHE A 246 -8.04 -0.36 5.50
N THR A 247 -8.87 -0.83 4.56
CA THR A 247 -8.46 -1.70 3.45
C THR A 247 -7.42 -1.03 2.55
N TYR A 248 -7.63 0.23 2.18
CA TYR A 248 -6.67 1.00 1.38
C TYR A 248 -5.41 1.32 2.19
N GLY A 249 -5.56 1.73 3.46
CA GLY A 249 -4.43 1.98 4.35
C GLY A 249 -3.59 0.74 4.64
N ALA A 250 -4.18 -0.46 4.55
CA ALA A 250 -3.48 -1.73 4.65
C ALA A 250 -2.52 -1.97 3.47
N GLY A 251 -2.58 -1.17 2.40
CA GLY A 251 -1.55 -1.08 1.36
C GLY A 251 -0.14 -0.89 1.92
N LEU A 252 -0.03 -0.25 3.08
CA LEU A 252 1.25 -0.07 3.78
C LEU A 252 1.92 -1.38 4.21
N PHE A 253 1.14 -2.45 4.45
CA PHE A 253 1.71 -3.78 4.71
C PHE A 253 2.37 -4.35 3.45
N PHE A 254 1.76 -4.17 2.28
CA PHE A 254 2.32 -4.64 1.01
C PHE A 254 3.53 -3.80 0.59
N GLN A 255 3.51 -2.49 0.86
CA GLN A 255 4.70 -1.64 0.75
C GLN A 255 5.84 -2.14 1.63
N PHE A 256 5.56 -2.46 2.91
CA PHE A 256 6.54 -3.07 3.80
C PHE A 256 7.10 -4.38 3.21
N LEU A 257 6.24 -5.27 2.72
CA LEU A 257 6.68 -6.55 2.17
C LEU A 257 7.65 -6.35 1.01
N CYS A 258 7.36 -5.43 0.09
CA CYS A 258 8.21 -5.18 -1.07
C CYS A 258 9.50 -4.44 -0.71
N GLU A 259 9.48 -3.46 0.19
CA GLU A 259 10.70 -2.82 0.66
C GLU A 259 11.61 -3.78 1.42
N HIS A 260 11.03 -4.73 2.17
CA HIS A 260 11.81 -5.63 3.01
C HIS A 260 12.28 -6.90 2.28
N TYR A 261 11.41 -7.52 1.48
CA TYR A 261 11.69 -8.79 0.79
C TYR A 261 11.90 -8.63 -0.72
N GLY A 262 11.70 -7.43 -1.28
CA GLY A 262 11.72 -7.15 -2.72
C GLY A 262 10.36 -7.36 -3.38
N ASP A 263 10.15 -6.71 -4.52
CA ASP A 263 8.89 -6.76 -5.30
C ASP A 263 8.48 -8.20 -5.68
N GLY A 264 9.46 -9.11 -5.80
CA GLY A 264 9.23 -10.53 -6.06
C GLY A 264 8.36 -11.22 -5.00
N ALA A 265 8.21 -10.66 -3.79
CA ALA A 265 7.32 -11.19 -2.77
C ALA A 265 5.84 -11.12 -3.17
N LEU A 266 5.40 -10.04 -3.82
CA LEU A 266 4.02 -9.92 -4.31
C LEU A 266 3.77 -10.78 -5.53
N LEU A 267 4.72 -10.83 -6.47
CA LEU A 267 4.65 -11.76 -7.59
C LEU A 267 4.51 -13.21 -7.09
N ALA A 268 5.34 -13.58 -6.12
CA ALA A 268 5.32 -14.90 -5.49
C ALA A 268 3.97 -15.22 -4.81
N LEU A 269 3.32 -14.23 -4.19
CA LEU A 269 1.97 -14.34 -3.61
C LEU A 269 0.93 -14.62 -4.70
N LEU A 270 0.91 -13.82 -5.77
CA LEU A 270 -0.03 -13.99 -6.88
C LEU A 270 0.16 -15.35 -7.57
N GLU A 271 1.40 -15.79 -7.79
CA GLU A 271 1.67 -17.12 -8.34
C GLU A 271 1.20 -18.25 -7.41
N GLU A 272 1.36 -18.11 -6.10
CA GLU A 272 0.90 -19.11 -5.14
C GLU A 272 -0.62 -19.19 -5.11
N SER A 273 -1.31 -18.06 -5.35
CA SER A 273 -2.76 -18.01 -5.43
C SER A 273 -3.34 -18.87 -6.56
N VAL A 274 -2.56 -19.10 -7.63
CA VAL A 274 -2.90 -20.01 -8.74
C VAL A 274 -2.67 -21.47 -8.32
N ARG A 275 -1.61 -21.75 -7.55
CA ARG A 275 -1.30 -23.10 -7.07
C ARG A 275 -2.27 -23.57 -5.98
N GLN A 276 -2.79 -22.63 -5.19
CA GLN A 276 -3.69 -22.88 -4.07
C GLN A 276 -4.91 -21.94 -4.13
N PRO A 277 -5.84 -22.14 -5.08
CA PRO A 277 -6.96 -21.23 -5.33
C PRO A 277 -7.93 -21.10 -4.14
N GLU A 278 -8.03 -22.13 -3.30
CA GLU A 278 -8.91 -22.15 -2.11
C GLU A 278 -8.29 -21.49 -0.87
N ALA A 279 -6.98 -21.22 -0.88
CA ALA A 279 -6.29 -20.67 0.28
C ALA A 279 -6.48 -19.15 0.37
N ARG A 280 -6.64 -18.64 1.61
CA ARG A 280 -6.69 -17.21 1.88
C ARG A 280 -5.32 -16.58 1.70
N TRP A 281 -5.27 -15.30 1.30
CA TRP A 281 -4.03 -14.58 1.01
C TRP A 281 -2.96 -14.64 2.12
N PRO A 282 -3.26 -14.65 3.44
CA PRO A 282 -2.22 -14.74 4.47
C PRO A 282 -1.52 -16.11 4.42
N VAL A 283 -2.27 -17.19 4.19
CA VAL A 283 -1.74 -18.56 4.11
C VAL A 283 -0.85 -18.73 2.88
N LEU A 284 -1.27 -18.14 1.76
CA LEU A 284 -0.44 -18.07 0.55
C LEU A 284 0.88 -17.34 0.84
N LEU A 285 0.81 -16.17 1.48
CA LEU A 285 1.98 -15.37 1.81
C LEU A 285 2.92 -16.12 2.78
N ASP A 286 2.40 -16.72 3.85
CA ASP A 286 3.18 -17.53 4.80
C ASP A 286 3.89 -18.69 4.09
N THR A 287 3.20 -19.37 3.17
CA THR A 287 3.80 -20.44 2.35
C THR A 287 5.00 -19.92 1.57
N ARG A 288 4.93 -18.70 1.01
CA ARG A 288 6.03 -18.12 0.22
C ARG A 288 7.16 -17.59 1.09
N LEU A 289 6.84 -16.91 2.19
CA LEU A 289 7.81 -16.40 3.15
C LEU A 289 8.68 -17.54 3.72
N ARG A 290 8.06 -18.68 4.04
CA ARG A 290 8.80 -19.86 4.50
C ARG A 290 9.67 -20.48 3.43
N ARG A 291 9.17 -20.56 2.19
CA ARG A 291 9.84 -21.24 1.09
C ARG A 291 11.05 -20.47 0.56
N ASP A 292 10.92 -19.15 0.45
CA ASP A 292 11.88 -18.34 -0.32
C ASP A 292 12.66 -17.33 0.52
N PHE A 293 12.14 -16.94 1.69
CA PHE A 293 12.67 -15.82 2.47
C PHE A 293 13.13 -16.21 3.87
N ALA A 294 13.14 -17.52 4.20
CA ALA A 294 13.44 -18.04 5.53
C ALA A 294 12.67 -17.30 6.65
N SER A 295 11.43 -16.90 6.36
CA SER A 295 10.57 -16.09 7.21
C SER A 295 9.20 -16.76 7.39
N SER A 296 8.27 -16.08 8.05
CA SER A 296 6.88 -16.46 8.19
C SER A 296 6.00 -15.22 8.15
N PHE A 297 4.70 -15.40 7.96
CA PHE A 297 3.75 -14.28 8.08
C PHE A 297 3.84 -13.64 9.48
N ASP A 298 4.00 -14.47 10.51
CA ASP A 298 4.17 -14.04 11.91
C ASP A 298 5.37 -13.11 12.10
N ALA A 299 6.56 -13.54 11.65
CA ALA A 299 7.78 -12.73 11.73
C ALA A 299 7.72 -11.47 10.85
N ALA A 300 7.12 -11.57 9.66
CA ALA A 300 6.91 -10.42 8.77
C ALA A 300 5.96 -9.40 9.42
N PHE A 301 4.86 -9.84 10.02
CA PHE A 301 3.90 -8.96 10.67
C PHE A 301 4.48 -8.29 11.93
N ALA A 302 5.27 -9.02 12.73
CA ALA A 302 5.98 -8.43 13.87
C ALA A 302 6.95 -7.31 13.44
N ARG A 303 7.67 -7.53 12.34
CA ARG A 303 8.58 -6.54 11.75
C ARG A 303 7.82 -5.33 11.18
N PHE A 304 6.71 -5.57 10.49
CA PHE A 304 5.82 -4.52 10.01
C PHE A 304 5.32 -3.63 11.17
N ALA A 305 4.81 -4.24 12.24
CA ALA A 305 4.37 -3.52 13.44
C ALA A 305 5.53 -2.71 14.08
N THR A 306 6.76 -3.22 14.00
CA THR A 306 7.95 -2.52 14.47
C THR A 306 8.29 -1.31 13.58
N TRP A 307 8.27 -1.46 12.25
CA TRP A 307 8.51 -0.36 11.30
C TRP A 307 7.51 0.78 11.48
N ASN A 308 6.25 0.45 11.79
CA ASN A 308 5.18 1.42 12.05
C ASN A 308 5.46 2.35 13.25
N LEU A 309 6.37 2.00 14.16
CA LEU A 309 6.76 2.87 15.28
C LEU A 309 7.59 4.09 14.82
N GLY A 310 8.25 3.97 13.66
CA GLY A 310 9.10 4.98 13.05
C GLY A 310 8.50 5.61 11.79
N THR A 311 7.19 5.86 11.75
CA THR A 311 6.55 6.63 10.67
C THR A 311 6.29 8.09 11.07
N GLY A 312 5.93 8.91 10.09
CA GLY A 312 5.65 10.33 10.23
C GLY A 312 6.85 11.08 10.79
N ALA A 313 6.62 11.93 11.80
CA ALA A 313 7.70 12.69 12.41
C ALA A 313 8.82 11.82 13.02
N ARG A 314 8.57 10.53 13.32
CA ARG A 314 9.57 9.61 13.89
C ARG A 314 10.37 8.83 12.83
N ALA A 315 10.14 9.11 11.55
CA ALA A 315 10.91 8.51 10.47
C ALA A 315 12.40 8.74 10.68
N THR A 316 13.14 7.64 10.80
CA THR A 316 14.56 7.67 11.17
C THR A 316 15.37 7.00 10.06
N PRO A 317 16.38 7.68 9.49
CA PRO A 317 17.23 7.08 8.46
C PRO A 317 17.82 5.74 8.91
N GLY A 318 17.67 4.71 8.10
CA GLY A 318 18.12 3.35 8.41
C GLY A 318 17.17 2.54 9.30
N PHE A 319 16.03 3.12 9.71
CA PHE A 319 14.96 2.40 10.40
C PHE A 319 13.68 2.45 9.57
N GLY A 320 13.17 1.27 9.21
CA GLY A 320 11.86 1.15 8.60
C GLY A 320 11.84 1.53 7.12
N TYR A 321 10.78 2.25 6.74
CA TYR A 321 10.46 2.58 5.36
C TYR A 321 11.37 3.66 4.77
N ALA A 322 11.69 3.54 3.48
CA ALA A 322 12.43 4.57 2.74
C ALA A 322 11.70 5.93 2.75
N ARG A 323 10.36 5.90 2.68
CA ARG A 323 9.49 7.08 2.68
C ARG A 323 8.67 7.24 3.96
N GLY A 324 9.16 6.70 5.08
CA GLY A 324 8.42 6.65 6.34
C GLY A 324 7.91 8.00 6.86
N GLU A 325 8.55 9.11 6.48
CA GLU A 325 8.15 10.49 6.86
C GLU A 325 6.78 10.87 6.28
N GLY A 326 6.44 10.38 5.08
CA GLY A 326 5.16 10.63 4.42
C GLY A 326 4.01 9.82 5.01
N TYR A 327 4.31 8.74 5.73
CA TYR A 327 3.30 7.84 6.29
C TYR A 327 2.75 8.34 7.62
N ALA A 328 1.46 8.10 7.86
CA ALA A 328 0.82 8.48 9.11
C ALA A 328 1.48 7.81 10.32
N GLN A 329 1.60 8.55 11.43
CA GLN A 329 2.07 7.99 12.69
C GLN A 329 1.08 6.97 13.25
N VAL A 330 1.59 5.84 13.70
CA VAL A 330 0.77 4.81 14.37
C VAL A 330 0.14 5.36 15.64
N THR A 331 -1.13 5.04 15.86
CA THR A 331 -1.88 5.43 17.06
C THR A 331 -1.48 4.58 18.25
N THR A 332 -1.34 5.22 19.41
CA THR A 332 -0.92 4.59 20.67
C THR A 332 -1.83 4.98 21.83
N ALA A 333 -1.93 4.11 22.82
CA ALA A 333 -2.61 4.40 24.08
C ALA A 333 -1.63 4.93 25.14
N ALA A 334 -1.77 6.18 25.55
CA ALA A 334 -0.94 6.76 26.60
C ALA A 334 -1.18 6.08 27.96
N ALA A 335 -0.11 5.80 28.71
CA ALA A 335 -0.17 5.24 30.05
C ALA A 335 0.88 5.87 31.00
N ALA A 336 0.58 5.89 32.30
CA ALA A 336 1.51 6.32 33.34
C ALA A 336 2.43 5.17 33.78
N LEU A 337 3.52 5.48 34.48
CA LEU A 337 4.42 4.47 35.06
C LEU A 337 4.38 4.47 36.60
N PRO A 338 4.37 3.29 37.25
CA PRO A 338 4.15 1.97 36.64
C PRO A 338 2.67 1.78 36.23
N THR A 339 2.41 0.88 35.29
CA THR A 339 1.04 0.49 34.90
C THR A 339 0.93 -1.02 34.71
N THR A 340 -0.25 -1.55 35.05
CA THR A 340 -0.62 -2.95 34.83
C THR A 340 -1.99 -3.00 34.17
N ASN A 341 -2.05 -3.57 32.98
CA ASN A 341 -3.30 -3.97 32.34
C ASN A 341 -3.52 -5.46 32.61
N GLU A 342 -4.46 -5.76 33.49
CA GLU A 342 -4.77 -7.13 33.91
C GLU A 342 -5.18 -8.03 32.74
N ARG A 343 -5.71 -7.44 31.67
CA ARG A 343 -6.17 -8.17 30.51
C ARG A 343 -6.14 -7.33 29.23
N VAL A 344 -5.08 -7.47 28.44
CA VAL A 344 -4.94 -6.91 27.10
C VAL A 344 -5.33 -7.97 26.07
N ARG A 345 -6.19 -7.61 25.12
CA ARG A 345 -6.49 -8.46 23.96
C ARG A 345 -5.68 -8.00 22.75
N VAL A 346 -4.95 -8.91 22.13
CA VAL A 346 -4.30 -8.69 20.83
C VAL A 346 -4.95 -9.59 19.81
N ALA A 347 -5.57 -9.02 18.77
CA ALA A 347 -6.19 -9.81 17.72
C ALA A 347 -5.13 -10.44 16.79
N ALA A 348 -5.51 -11.46 16.02
CA ALA A 348 -4.63 -12.06 15.02
C ALA A 348 -4.23 -11.03 13.95
N ALA A 349 -2.96 -10.98 13.57
CA ALA A 349 -2.37 -9.97 12.68
C ALA A 349 -2.75 -8.54 13.11
N ALA A 350 -2.55 -8.24 14.38
CA ALA A 350 -2.77 -6.93 14.97
C ALA A 350 -1.74 -6.60 16.06
N SER A 351 -1.68 -5.33 16.45
CA SER A 351 -0.79 -4.83 17.50
C SER A 351 -1.53 -3.93 18.50
N GLN A 352 -1.25 -4.13 19.79
CA GLN A 352 -1.69 -3.23 20.85
C GLN A 352 -0.49 -2.42 21.32
N ILE A 353 -0.56 -1.09 21.16
CA ILE A 353 0.58 -0.20 21.37
C ILE A 353 0.28 0.80 22.47
N PHE A 354 1.12 0.81 23.50
CA PHE A 354 1.07 1.75 24.61
C PHE A 354 2.26 2.72 24.53
N GLU A 355 2.04 3.97 24.93
CA GLU A 355 3.09 4.96 25.05
C GLU A 355 3.25 5.37 26.52
N VAL A 356 4.47 5.31 27.05
CA VAL A 356 4.81 5.72 28.42
C VAL A 356 5.94 6.75 28.44
N PRO A 357 6.10 7.55 29.51
CA PRO A 357 7.21 8.50 29.62
C PRO A 357 8.60 7.83 29.54
N GLY A 358 9.52 8.46 28.81
CA GLY A 358 10.95 8.17 28.88
C GLY A 358 11.65 8.93 30.03
N GLY A 359 12.97 9.05 29.95
CA GLY A 359 13.84 9.75 30.90
C GLY A 359 14.33 8.93 32.10
N ALA A 360 13.79 7.73 32.31
CA ALA A 360 14.34 6.78 33.28
C ALA A 360 15.50 5.97 32.67
N SER A 361 16.43 5.46 33.48
CA SER A 361 17.56 4.66 32.96
C SER A 361 17.09 3.51 32.06
N PHE A 362 16.08 2.77 32.51
CA PHE A 362 15.38 1.78 31.68
C PHE A 362 13.88 1.87 31.90
N VAL A 363 13.13 1.58 30.84
CA VAL A 363 11.73 1.16 30.91
C VAL A 363 11.69 -0.30 30.48
N GLY A 364 10.96 -1.12 31.22
CA GLY A 364 10.70 -2.49 30.80
C GLY A 364 9.24 -2.86 30.89
N ALA A 365 8.92 -3.94 30.18
CA ALA A 365 7.59 -4.49 30.11
C ALA A 365 7.63 -6.01 30.20
N SER A 366 6.55 -6.56 30.74
CA SER A 366 6.29 -8.00 30.71
C SER A 366 4.90 -8.25 30.16
N PHE A 367 4.78 -9.21 29.26
CA PHE A 367 3.50 -9.73 28.79
C PHE A 367 3.38 -11.20 29.19
N GLU A 368 2.36 -11.52 29.97
CA GLU A 368 2.06 -12.87 30.41
C GLU A 368 0.80 -13.34 29.68
N PRO A 369 0.93 -14.14 28.60
CA PRO A 369 -0.22 -14.70 27.90
C PRO A 369 -1.09 -15.53 28.85
N GLU A 370 -2.42 -15.42 28.72
CA GLU A 370 -3.35 -16.35 29.38
C GLU A 370 -3.04 -17.79 28.87
N PRO A 371 -3.03 -18.81 29.75
CA PRO A 371 -2.79 -20.19 29.33
C PRO A 371 -3.76 -20.62 28.23
N GLY A 372 -3.24 -21.12 27.10
CA GLY A 372 -4.01 -21.50 25.93
C GLY A 372 -3.52 -22.80 25.28
N ILE A 373 -4.26 -23.27 24.26
CA ILE A 373 -3.95 -24.52 23.50
C ILE A 373 -2.90 -24.28 22.40
N ASP A 374 -2.65 -23.02 22.03
CA ASP A 374 -1.85 -22.64 20.87
C ASP A 374 -0.45 -22.13 21.29
N PRO A 375 0.63 -22.86 20.97
CA PRO A 375 2.01 -22.49 21.30
C PRO A 375 2.63 -21.49 20.31
N ALA A 376 1.86 -20.86 19.42
CA ALA A 376 2.41 -19.85 18.52
C ALA A 376 2.97 -18.63 19.28
N THR A 377 3.88 -17.91 18.62
CA THR A 377 4.66 -16.81 19.15
C THR A 377 3.79 -15.57 19.39
N VAL A 378 4.03 -14.86 20.50
CA VAL A 378 3.65 -13.44 20.66
C VAL A 378 4.94 -12.64 20.67
N HIS A 379 4.88 -11.41 20.18
CA HIS A 379 6.02 -10.51 20.15
C HIS A 379 5.77 -9.35 21.12
N LEU A 380 6.78 -9.04 21.92
CA LEU A 380 6.81 -7.85 22.76
C LEU A 380 7.93 -6.94 22.24
N VAL A 381 7.54 -5.75 21.78
CA VAL A 381 8.44 -4.76 21.18
C VAL A 381 8.48 -3.52 22.08
N LEU A 382 9.68 -3.08 22.46
CA LEU A 382 9.90 -1.84 23.18
C LEU A 382 10.77 -0.93 22.32
N ALA A 383 10.26 0.24 21.95
CA ALA A 383 11.00 1.25 21.23
C ALA A 383 11.19 2.50 22.10
N ALA A 384 12.45 2.88 22.35
CA ALA A 384 12.74 4.18 22.95
C ALA A 384 12.80 5.23 21.83
N VAL A 385 12.03 6.30 21.97
CA VAL A 385 11.80 7.28 20.91
C VAL A 385 11.93 8.70 21.45
N THR A 386 12.33 9.62 20.57
CA THR A 386 12.09 11.05 20.73
C THR A 386 10.81 11.45 19.98
N ASP A 387 10.49 12.74 19.98
CA ASP A 387 9.37 13.26 19.20
C ASP A 387 9.60 13.10 17.68
N ASP A 388 10.87 12.99 17.28
CA ASP A 388 11.35 13.03 15.90
C ASP A 388 12.15 11.80 15.44
N ALA A 389 12.39 10.80 16.31
CA ALA A 389 13.18 9.64 15.94
C ALA A 389 12.90 8.38 16.78
N VAL A 390 13.17 7.23 16.20
CA VAL A 390 13.33 5.96 16.91
C VAL A 390 14.81 5.81 17.27
N LEU A 391 15.12 5.76 18.57
CA LEU A 391 16.51 5.68 19.04
C LEU A 391 17.00 4.22 19.07
N ARG A 392 16.14 3.32 19.53
CA ARG A 392 16.46 1.89 19.70
C ARG A 392 15.20 1.08 19.87
N VAL A 393 15.26 -0.17 19.45
CA VAL A 393 14.17 -1.14 19.58
C VAL A 393 14.70 -2.43 20.18
N VAL A 394 13.94 -3.01 21.10
CA VAL A 394 14.17 -4.34 21.65
C VAL A 394 12.92 -5.16 21.39
N THR A 395 13.10 -6.33 20.77
CA THR A 395 12.03 -7.29 20.51
C THR A 395 12.33 -8.59 21.22
N VAL A 396 11.34 -9.15 21.90
CA VAL A 396 11.39 -10.49 22.48
C VAL A 396 10.16 -11.28 22.06
N ASP A 397 10.41 -12.54 21.73
CA ASP A 397 9.44 -13.40 21.08
C ASP A 397 9.34 -14.72 21.84
N GLY A 398 8.13 -15.26 21.94
CA GLY A 398 7.94 -16.60 22.50
C GLY A 398 6.48 -16.93 22.84
N PRO A 399 6.20 -18.19 23.17
CA PRO A 399 4.88 -18.62 23.61
C PRO A 399 4.64 -18.42 25.11
N GLU A 400 5.69 -18.15 25.87
CA GLU A 400 5.66 -18.00 27.32
C GLU A 400 5.59 -16.53 27.74
N ALA A 401 5.76 -16.27 29.05
CA ALA A 401 5.84 -14.91 29.57
C ALA A 401 7.05 -14.17 28.98
N LEU A 402 6.76 -13.10 28.26
CA LEU A 402 7.75 -12.23 27.61
C LEU A 402 8.19 -11.14 28.56
N ARG A 403 9.48 -10.82 28.57
CA ARG A 403 10.05 -9.73 29.37
C ARG A 403 11.15 -9.04 28.58
N ALA A 404 11.08 -7.72 28.51
CA ALA A 404 12.10 -6.91 27.86
C ALA A 404 12.28 -5.59 28.59
N ARG A 405 13.46 -4.98 28.42
CA ARG A 405 13.75 -3.62 28.85
C ARG A 405 14.50 -2.88 27.76
N VAL A 406 14.36 -1.57 27.74
CA VAL A 406 15.06 -0.68 26.81
C VAL A 406 15.63 0.50 27.60
N ALA A 407 16.86 0.89 27.28
CA ALA A 407 17.44 2.11 27.85
C ALA A 407 16.57 3.30 27.41
N ALA A 408 16.23 4.20 28.35
CA ALA A 408 15.25 5.25 28.08
C ALA A 408 15.67 6.63 28.63
N ASP A 409 16.92 6.80 29.05
CA ASP A 409 17.44 8.01 29.69
C ASP A 409 17.47 9.23 28.75
N ASP A 410 17.67 8.97 27.46
CA ASP A 410 17.71 9.96 26.37
C ASP A 410 16.44 9.94 25.49
N ALA A 411 15.44 9.12 25.85
CA ALA A 411 14.16 9.04 25.15
C ALA A 411 13.12 9.97 25.76
N THR A 412 12.27 10.61 24.94
CA THR A 412 11.11 11.37 25.43
C THR A 412 9.96 10.43 25.81
N ARG A 413 9.85 9.29 25.11
CA ARG A 413 8.83 8.26 25.29
C ARG A 413 9.40 6.86 25.07
N VAL A 414 8.69 5.87 25.60
CA VAL A 414 8.86 4.46 25.23
C VAL A 414 7.55 3.92 24.72
N MET A 415 7.57 3.39 23.49
CA MET A 415 6.45 2.67 22.91
C MET A 415 6.57 1.19 23.25
N VAL A 416 5.50 0.59 23.76
CA VAL A 416 5.42 -0.82 24.13
C VAL A 416 4.31 -1.46 23.30
N ALA A 417 4.70 -2.28 22.33
CA ALA A 417 3.76 -3.01 21.48
C ALA A 417 3.72 -4.49 21.84
N VAL A 418 2.52 -5.04 21.97
CA VAL A 418 2.28 -6.49 21.98
C VAL A 418 1.67 -6.84 20.62
N VAL A 419 2.32 -7.73 19.89
CA VAL A 419 1.97 -8.08 18.50
C VAL A 419 1.65 -9.57 18.42
N ASP A 420 0.56 -9.90 17.73
CA ASP A 420 0.15 -11.27 17.43
C ASP A 420 0.16 -11.42 15.90
N GLY A 421 1.17 -12.12 15.38
CA GLY A 421 1.37 -12.30 13.94
C GLY A 421 0.60 -13.49 13.36
N ARG A 422 -0.33 -14.09 14.09
CA ARG A 422 -1.11 -15.22 13.55
C ARG A 422 -2.07 -14.78 12.46
N MET A 423 -2.34 -15.70 11.53
CA MET A 423 -3.25 -15.47 10.40
C MET A 423 -4.73 -15.71 10.73
N GLU A 424 -5.02 -16.24 11.92
CA GLU A 424 -6.36 -16.61 12.36
C GLU A 424 -6.48 -16.67 13.89
N GLY A 425 -7.73 -16.80 14.35
CA GLY A 425 -8.06 -16.92 15.77
C GLY A 425 -8.75 -15.67 16.33
N LEU A 426 -9.37 -15.83 17.51
CA LEU A 426 -10.14 -14.77 18.17
C LEU A 426 -9.26 -13.74 18.91
N GLY A 427 -7.94 -13.78 18.70
CA GLY A 427 -6.94 -13.03 19.46
C GLY A 427 -6.49 -13.72 20.75
N ARG A 428 -5.39 -13.24 21.32
CA ARG A 428 -4.82 -13.65 22.60
C ARG A 428 -5.14 -12.62 23.68
N TYR A 429 -5.32 -13.12 24.89
CA TYR A 429 -5.40 -12.30 26.09
C TYR A 429 -4.15 -12.51 26.91
N GLY A 430 -3.72 -11.47 27.62
CA GLY A 430 -2.63 -11.60 28.57
C GLY A 430 -2.53 -10.37 29.46
N ARG A 431 -1.78 -10.52 30.54
CA ARG A 431 -1.49 -9.43 31.47
C ARG A 431 -0.26 -8.68 31.00
N LEU A 432 -0.38 -7.37 30.78
CA LEU A 432 0.73 -6.49 30.43
C LEU A 432 1.10 -5.63 31.64
N CYS A 433 2.38 -5.60 32.00
CA CYS A 433 2.91 -4.71 33.04
C CYS A 433 4.07 -3.89 32.46
N ILE A 434 4.11 -2.58 32.73
CA ILE A 434 5.16 -1.67 32.27
C ILE A 434 5.65 -0.85 33.46
N ALA A 435 6.97 -0.80 33.67
CA ALA A 435 7.58 -0.07 34.77
C ALA A 435 8.97 0.48 34.41
N ALA A 436 9.37 1.59 35.04
CA ALA A 436 10.73 2.10 34.97
C ALA A 436 11.65 1.41 36.00
N THR A 437 12.97 1.56 35.83
CA THR A 437 13.97 1.17 36.84
C THR A 437 13.59 1.69 38.24
N GLY A 438 13.66 0.84 39.25
CA GLY A 438 13.28 1.19 40.63
C GLY A 438 11.77 1.15 40.93
N GLN A 439 10.92 1.01 39.89
CA GLN A 439 9.47 0.81 40.03
C GLN A 439 9.04 -0.63 39.71
N ALA A 440 9.98 -1.47 39.27
CA ALA A 440 9.72 -2.83 38.78
C ALA A 440 9.15 -3.79 39.83
N SER A 441 9.06 -3.44 41.12
CA SER A 441 8.45 -4.32 42.13
C SER A 441 6.97 -4.63 41.89
N SER A 442 6.29 -3.85 41.04
CA SER A 442 4.91 -4.12 40.59
C SER A 442 4.82 -5.02 39.34
N CYS A 443 5.91 -5.20 38.61
CA CYS A 443 6.01 -6.11 37.46
C CYS A 443 6.86 -7.32 37.85
N ALA A 444 6.69 -8.48 37.21
CA ALA A 444 7.64 -9.58 37.41
C ALA A 444 9.07 -9.08 37.13
N PRO A 445 10.10 -9.58 37.83
CA PRO A 445 11.48 -9.08 37.67
C PRO A 445 11.87 -9.10 36.20
N LEU A 446 12.17 -7.92 35.67
CA LEU A 446 12.58 -7.73 34.28
C LEU A 446 14.03 -8.22 34.18
N GLU A 447 14.25 -9.31 33.45
CA GLU A 447 15.58 -9.88 33.26
C GLU A 447 16.46 -8.92 32.44
N GLU A 448 17.78 -8.99 32.68
CA GLU A 448 18.76 -8.23 31.91
C GLU A 448 18.95 -8.90 30.54
N THR A 449 18.17 -8.51 29.55
CA THR A 449 18.55 -8.75 28.16
C THR A 449 19.53 -7.66 27.74
N ASP A 450 20.82 -8.01 27.66
CA ASP A 450 21.81 -7.22 26.95
C ASP A 450 21.41 -7.21 25.47
N ALA A 451 20.79 -6.11 25.03
CA ALA A 451 20.54 -5.88 23.62
C ALA A 451 21.88 -5.69 22.92
N GLY A 452 22.33 -6.76 22.25
CA GLY A 452 23.37 -6.67 21.24
C GLY A 452 22.96 -5.65 20.20
N THR A 453 23.86 -4.72 19.91
CA THR A 453 23.81 -3.85 18.74
C THR A 453 23.65 -4.70 17.49
N ASP A 454 22.44 -4.72 16.95
CA ASP A 454 22.20 -5.01 15.53
C ASP A 454 21.43 -3.84 14.92
N ALA A 455 22.02 -2.65 15.08
CA ALA A 455 21.93 -1.65 14.02
C ALA A 455 22.79 -2.21 12.90
N GLY A 456 22.15 -2.60 11.79
CA GLY A 456 22.81 -3.16 10.61
C GLY A 456 24.01 -2.30 10.20
N THR A 457 25.20 -2.75 10.61
CA THR A 457 26.45 -2.32 10.01
C THR A 457 26.76 -3.39 8.98
N GLY A 458 26.45 -3.09 7.72
CA GLY A 458 27.02 -3.83 6.61
C GLY A 458 28.53 -3.69 6.68
N ASP A 459 29.21 -4.75 7.11
CA ASP A 459 30.64 -4.89 6.89
C ASP A 459 30.89 -4.98 5.38
N PRO A 460 31.73 -4.14 4.76
CA PRO A 460 32.08 -4.24 3.35
C PRO A 460 33.05 -5.42 3.16
N GLY A 461 32.52 -6.63 3.25
CA GLY A 461 33.24 -7.88 3.09
C GLY A 461 33.20 -8.39 1.66
N THR A 462 34.20 -8.00 0.87
CA THR A 462 34.81 -8.80 -0.21
C THR A 462 33.91 -9.50 -1.23
N VAL A 463 33.90 -8.95 -2.45
CA VAL A 463 33.71 -9.69 -3.70
C VAL A 463 34.65 -10.90 -3.75
N ASP A 464 34.12 -12.09 -3.45
CA ASP A 464 34.73 -13.34 -3.89
C ASP A 464 34.25 -13.61 -5.31
N ALA A 465 35.15 -13.42 -6.27
CA ALA A 465 34.96 -13.77 -7.66
C ALA A 465 34.89 -15.30 -7.78
N GLY A 466 33.68 -15.84 -7.64
CA GLY A 466 33.36 -17.21 -8.00
C GLY A 466 33.76 -17.47 -9.47
N ARG A 467 34.61 -18.47 -9.66
CA ARG A 467 35.13 -18.94 -10.94
C ARG A 467 34.03 -19.26 -11.97
N PRO A 468 34.33 -19.16 -13.27
CA PRO A 468 33.35 -19.34 -14.34
C PRO A 468 32.83 -20.77 -14.38
N VAL A 469 31.51 -20.92 -14.51
CA VAL A 469 30.87 -22.15 -14.96
C VAL A 469 30.93 -22.16 -16.49
N ASP A 470 31.50 -23.22 -17.07
CA ASP A 470 31.64 -23.39 -18.52
C ASP A 470 30.27 -23.32 -19.23
N PRO A 471 30.15 -22.65 -20.39
CA PRO A 471 28.90 -22.62 -21.14
C PRO A 471 28.62 -23.97 -21.81
N ILE A 472 27.36 -24.39 -21.71
CA ILE A 472 26.78 -25.46 -22.51
C ILE A 472 26.60 -24.93 -23.94
N ASP A 473 27.19 -25.64 -24.92
CA ASP A 473 27.03 -25.41 -26.36
C ASP A 473 25.57 -25.58 -26.82
N ASP A 474 25.00 -24.58 -27.51
CA ASP A 474 23.91 -24.79 -28.49
C ASP A 474 24.26 -24.08 -29.81
N PRO A 475 24.44 -24.79 -30.94
CA PRO A 475 24.95 -24.25 -32.19
C PRO A 475 23.81 -23.76 -33.11
N ARG A 476 23.80 -22.45 -33.38
CA ARG A 476 23.21 -21.72 -34.53
C ARG A 476 23.26 -20.23 -34.13
N THR A 477 24.10 -19.33 -34.62
CA THR A 477 24.36 -18.86 -36.00
C THR A 477 25.38 -17.68 -35.91
N PRO A 478 26.00 -17.22 -37.01
CA PRO A 478 27.35 -16.65 -36.99
C PRO A 478 27.49 -15.14 -36.71
N SER A 479 28.71 -14.83 -36.27
CA SER A 479 29.45 -13.57 -36.11
C SER A 479 29.04 -12.37 -36.97
N ASP A 480 29.07 -11.19 -36.35
CA ASP A 480 29.75 -10.03 -36.94
C ASP A 480 30.33 -9.10 -35.85
N ASP A 481 31.60 -8.75 -36.06
CA ASP A 481 32.45 -7.88 -35.25
C ASP A 481 32.12 -6.39 -35.46
N GLY A 482 32.36 -5.55 -34.45
CA GLY A 482 32.39 -4.09 -34.67
C GLY A 482 32.37 -3.22 -33.43
N GLY A 483 33.39 -3.31 -32.58
CA GLY A 483 33.60 -2.37 -31.48
C GLY A 483 34.04 -0.98 -31.95
N CYS A 484 33.70 0.04 -31.17
CA CYS A 484 34.47 1.29 -31.08
C CYS A 484 34.33 1.89 -29.67
N GLN A 485 35.48 2.01 -29.01
CA GLN A 485 35.71 2.70 -27.74
C GLN A 485 35.71 4.22 -27.94
N ALA A 486 35.33 4.98 -26.91
CA ALA A 486 35.84 6.34 -26.72
C ALA A 486 36.06 6.64 -25.23
N SER A 487 37.30 7.02 -24.95
CA SER A 487 37.95 7.36 -23.68
C SER A 487 37.53 8.72 -23.12
N GLY A 488 37.60 8.86 -21.80
CA GLY A 488 37.42 10.12 -21.07
C GLY A 488 38.61 11.09 -21.13
N GLY A 489 38.34 12.32 -20.69
CA GLY A 489 39.31 13.40 -20.44
C GLY A 489 38.63 14.68 -19.91
N PRO A 490 39.12 15.34 -18.84
CA PRO A 490 38.40 16.37 -18.08
C PRO A 490 38.88 17.81 -18.33
N LEU A 491 38.04 18.83 -18.09
CA LEU A 491 38.43 20.25 -17.91
C LEU A 491 37.37 20.94 -17.00
N SER A 492 37.73 21.36 -15.78
CA SER A 492 38.22 22.71 -15.39
C SER A 492 37.13 23.79 -15.34
N GLY A 493 36.92 24.34 -14.14
CA GLY A 493 35.89 25.33 -13.84
C GLY A 493 36.24 26.79 -14.16
N ALA A 494 35.25 27.65 -13.95
CA ALA A 494 35.42 29.07 -13.69
C ALA A 494 34.18 29.65 -12.99
N LEU A 495 34.44 30.35 -11.88
CA LEU A 495 33.56 31.29 -11.19
C LEU A 495 33.15 32.47 -12.10
N VAL A 496 31.91 32.96 -11.95
CA VAL A 496 31.61 34.41 -11.99
C VAL A 496 30.52 34.73 -10.97
N ALA A 497 30.81 35.69 -10.08
CA ALA A 497 29.89 36.35 -9.17
C ALA A 497 29.92 37.86 -9.43
N LEU A 498 28.76 38.52 -9.46
CA LEU A 498 28.50 39.96 -9.28
C LEU A 498 26.98 40.17 -9.49
N LEU A 499 26.25 41.11 -8.88
CA LEU A 499 26.28 41.80 -7.59
C LEU A 499 24.98 42.62 -7.51
N LEU A 500 24.45 42.73 -6.30
CA LEU A 500 23.32 43.54 -5.82
C LEU A 500 23.24 45.01 -6.29
N GLY A 501 22.00 45.48 -6.42
CA GLY A 501 21.52 46.85 -6.20
C GLY A 501 20.01 46.89 -6.50
N GLY A 502 19.06 47.24 -5.63
CA GLY A 502 19.05 48.17 -4.51
C GLY A 502 17.88 49.13 -4.76
N GLY A 503 16.78 49.06 -3.99
CA GLY A 503 15.65 49.98 -4.20
C GLY A 503 14.36 49.70 -3.43
N LEU A 504 14.42 49.75 -2.10
CA LEU A 504 13.22 49.90 -1.26
C LEU A 504 12.67 51.33 -1.36
N ARG A 505 11.38 51.50 -1.63
CA ARG A 505 10.61 52.65 -1.13
C ARG A 505 9.16 52.28 -0.86
N ALA A 506 8.78 52.43 0.40
CA ALA A 506 7.46 52.13 0.93
C ALA A 506 6.54 53.37 0.99
N ARG A 507 5.23 53.07 1.10
CA ARG A 507 4.10 53.86 1.62
C ARG A 507 3.46 54.94 0.73
N ARG A 508 2.17 54.73 0.43
CA ARG A 508 1.05 55.35 1.19
C ARG A 508 -0.33 54.81 0.76
N ARG A 509 -1.17 54.53 1.77
CA ARG A 509 -2.63 54.36 1.68
C ARG A 509 -3.30 55.71 1.37
N SER A 510 -4.36 55.71 0.55
CA SER A 510 -5.59 56.46 0.86
C SER A 510 -6.81 55.85 0.16
N ARG A 511 -7.84 55.54 0.94
CA ARG A 511 -9.24 55.37 0.52
C ARG A 511 -9.78 56.68 -0.07
N ALA A 512 -10.62 56.60 -1.10
CA ALA A 512 -11.94 57.26 -1.20
C ALA A 512 -12.51 57.09 -2.61
N ARG A 513 -13.54 56.25 -2.77
CA ARG A 513 -14.96 56.65 -2.85
C ARG A 513 -15.84 55.44 -2.68
#